data_AF-A0A661R661-F1
#
_entry.id   AF-A0A661R661-F1
#
_cell.length_a   1.000
_cell.length_b   1.000
_cell.length_c   1.000
_cell.angle_alpha   90.00
_cell.angle_beta   90.00
_cell.angle_gamma   90.00
#
_symmetry.space_group_name_H-M   'P 1'
#
loop_
_entity.id
_entity.type
_entity.pdbx_description
1 polymer ?
#
loop_
_entity_poly.entity_id
_entity_poly.type
_entity_poly.pdbx_seq_one_letter_code
_entity_poly.pdbx_strand_id
1 'polypeptide(L)'
;GRLNPNVQKAIARHEIKLELSQFFSSAHRLLKPRGQILFIFPTDRLQDLALGLSSHGFQLEWVRFIHTKKNKPAKLILVSGIKEAHGACIVRPPLYIYDSQNNPTNEYAAMFKP
;
A
#
# COMPACT_ATOMS: atom_id res chain seq x y z
N GLY A 1 -19.80 0.46 -17.72
CA GLY A 1 -19.18 0.61 -16.40
C GLY A 1 -19.50 1.99 -15.87
N ARG A 2 -20.01 2.13 -14.64
CA ARG A 2 -20.41 3.44 -14.10
C ARG A 2 -19.18 4.19 -13.59
N LEU A 3 -18.88 5.31 -14.22
CA LEU A 3 -17.93 6.31 -13.73
C LEU A 3 -18.46 6.87 -12.41
N ASN A 4 -17.64 6.84 -11.37
CA ASN A 4 -17.97 7.47 -10.09
C ASN A 4 -17.82 8.99 -10.28
N PRO A 5 -18.84 9.81 -9.95
CA PRO A 5 -18.82 11.26 -10.17
C PRO A 5 -17.72 12.00 -9.41
N ASN A 6 -17.05 11.34 -8.46
CA ASN A 6 -15.86 11.88 -7.81
C ASN A 6 -14.60 11.62 -8.67
N VAL A 7 -14.16 12.66 -9.38
CA VAL A 7 -12.99 12.67 -10.28
C VAL A 7 -11.73 12.14 -9.59
N GLN A 8 -11.53 12.41 -8.29
CA GLN A 8 -10.37 11.90 -7.53
C GLN A 8 -10.40 10.37 -7.36
N LYS A 9 -11.59 9.79 -7.16
CA LYS A 9 -11.77 8.33 -7.10
C LYS A 9 -11.67 7.66 -8.47
N ALA A 10 -11.99 8.39 -9.55
CA ALA A 10 -11.81 7.90 -10.91
C ALA A 10 -10.32 7.87 -11.30
N ILE A 11 -9.54 8.89 -10.94
CA ILE A 11 -8.08 8.97 -11.17
C ILE A 11 -7.34 7.81 -10.47
N ALA A 12 -7.71 7.48 -9.24
CA ALA A 12 -7.12 6.34 -8.50
C ALA A 12 -7.49 4.96 -9.07
N ARG A 13 -8.60 4.84 -9.81
CA ARG A 13 -9.11 3.56 -10.35
C ARG A 13 -8.77 3.32 -11.82
N HIS A 14 -8.46 4.38 -12.58
CA HIS A 14 -8.18 4.32 -14.01
C HIS A 14 -6.73 4.66 -14.35
N GLU A 15 -5.79 4.27 -13.48
CA GLU A 15 -4.42 3.94 -13.86
C GLU A 15 -3.78 4.82 -14.95
N ILE A 16 -3.97 6.14 -14.85
CA ILE A 16 -3.08 7.07 -15.53
C ILE A 16 -1.75 6.82 -14.86
N LYS A 17 -0.68 6.70 -15.64
CA LYS A 17 0.73 6.74 -15.23
C LYS A 17 1.02 7.96 -14.33
N LEU A 18 0.44 8.01 -13.13
CA LEU A 18 1.04 8.68 -12.00
C LEU A 18 2.32 7.88 -11.84
N GLU A 19 3.40 8.42 -12.40
CA GLU A 19 4.63 7.68 -12.56
C GLU A 19 5.08 7.26 -11.17
N LEU A 20 4.93 5.98 -10.84
CA LEU A 20 5.47 5.43 -9.59
C LEU A 20 6.94 5.84 -9.45
N SER A 21 7.64 5.97 -10.58
CA SER A 21 8.97 6.58 -10.65
C SER A 21 9.02 8.02 -10.12
N GLN A 22 8.15 8.93 -10.56
CA GLN A 22 8.08 10.29 -10.01
C GLN A 22 7.70 10.30 -8.53
N PHE A 23 6.78 9.43 -8.10
CA PHE A 23 6.41 9.28 -6.70
C PHE A 23 7.63 8.87 -5.86
N PHE A 24 8.32 7.80 -6.24
CA PHE A 24 9.50 7.31 -5.51
C PHE A 24 10.67 8.29 -5.60
N SER A 25 10.91 8.92 -6.75
CA SER A 25 11.94 9.95 -6.93
C SER A 25 11.69 11.16 -6.02
N SER A 26 10.44 11.64 -5.97
CA SER A 26 10.04 12.75 -5.09
C SER A 26 10.18 12.37 -3.61
N ALA A 27 9.71 11.17 -3.24
CA ALA A 27 9.87 10.65 -1.88
C ALA A 27 11.35 10.55 -1.49
N HIS A 28 12.19 10.04 -2.39
CA HIS A 28 13.63 9.92 -2.17
C HIS A 28 14.26 11.29 -1.92
N ARG A 29 13.88 12.31 -2.71
CA ARG A 29 14.40 13.67 -2.55
C ARG A 29 13.95 14.33 -1.24
N LEU A 30 12.71 14.09 -0.81
CA LEU A 30 12.12 14.75 0.37
C LEU A 30 12.52 14.09 1.69
N LEU A 31 12.80 12.79 1.68
CA LEU A 31 13.19 12.07 2.89
C LEU A 31 14.69 12.23 3.19
N LYS A 32 14.97 12.42 4.48
CA LYS A 32 16.33 12.24 5.03
C LYS A 32 16.79 10.78 4.87
N PRO A 33 18.10 10.49 4.88
CA PRO A 33 18.60 9.12 4.97
C PRO A 33 17.91 8.33 6.08
N ARG A 34 17.56 7.06 5.81
CA ARG A 34 16.75 6.20 6.69
C ARG A 34 15.34 6.73 7.01
N GLY A 35 14.85 7.71 6.26
CA GLY A 35 13.44 8.12 6.29
C GLY A 35 12.53 7.02 5.74
N GLN A 36 11.29 6.97 6.23
CA GLN A 36 10.31 5.95 5.88
C GLN A 36 9.20 6.53 5.01
N ILE A 37 8.78 5.76 3.99
CA ILE A 37 7.52 5.96 3.28
C ILE A 37 6.56 4.83 3.62
N LEU A 38 5.28 5.18 3.75
CA LEU A 38 4.19 4.24 3.97
C LEU A 38 3.06 4.57 3.00
N PHE A 39 2.60 3.60 2.22
CA PHE A 39 1.58 3.82 1.20
C PHE A 39 0.74 2.57 0.94
N ILE A 40 -0.44 2.75 0.36
CA ILE A 40 -1.41 1.68 0.07
C ILE A 40 -1.81 1.71 -1.41
N PHE A 41 -1.83 0.53 -2.04
CA PHE A 41 -2.24 0.35 -3.44
C PHE A 41 -3.05 -0.94 -3.63
N PRO A 42 -3.75 -1.07 -4.76
CA PRO A 42 -4.24 -2.34 -5.26
C PRO A 42 -3.15 -3.42 -5.34
N THR A 43 -3.53 -4.67 -5.10
CA THR A 43 -2.60 -5.82 -5.06
C THR A 43 -1.97 -6.18 -6.39
N ASP A 44 -2.60 -5.85 -7.52
CA ASP A 44 -2.06 -6.03 -8.87
C ASP A 44 -0.82 -5.17 -9.14
N ARG A 45 -0.63 -4.05 -8.43
CA ARG A 45 0.56 -3.20 -8.51
C ARG A 45 1.75 -3.68 -7.69
N LEU A 46 1.66 -4.82 -7.00
CA LEU A 46 2.71 -5.32 -6.10
C LEU A 46 4.08 -5.40 -6.79
N GLN A 47 4.12 -5.92 -8.02
CA GLN A 47 5.36 -6.07 -8.80
C GLN A 47 5.99 -4.71 -9.10
N ASP A 48 5.22 -3.75 -9.60
CA ASP A 48 5.71 -2.41 -9.92
C ASP A 48 6.21 -1.67 -8.67
N LEU A 49 5.53 -1.84 -7.54
CA LEU A 49 5.91 -1.19 -6.28
C LEU A 49 7.22 -1.76 -5.73
N ALA A 50 7.40 -3.08 -5.77
CA ALA A 50 8.64 -3.72 -5.34
C ALA A 50 9.82 -3.29 -6.22
N LEU A 51 9.63 -3.28 -7.55
CA LEU A 51 10.63 -2.82 -8.50
C LEU A 51 10.95 -1.33 -8.31
N GLY A 52 9.91 -0.50 -8.18
CA GLY A 52 10.05 0.94 -8.01
C GLY A 52 10.76 1.35 -6.72
N LEU A 53 10.49 0.67 -5.60
CA LEU A 53 11.25 0.89 -4.37
C LEU A 53 12.74 0.60 -4.58
N SER A 54 13.05 -0.59 -5.09
CA SER A 54 14.43 -1.03 -5.30
C SER A 54 15.19 -0.12 -6.27
N SER A 55 14.54 0.33 -7.36
CA SER A 55 15.19 1.16 -8.37
C SER A 55 15.39 2.62 -7.94
N HIS A 56 14.75 3.07 -6.85
CA HIS A 56 14.85 4.44 -6.34
C HIS A 56 15.52 4.50 -4.95
N GLY A 57 16.32 3.49 -4.61
CA GLY A 57 17.13 3.50 -3.39
C GLY A 57 16.33 3.31 -2.09
N PHE A 58 15.19 2.62 -2.16
CA PHE A 58 14.43 2.21 -0.98
C PHE A 58 14.55 0.70 -0.75
N GLN A 59 14.72 0.32 0.51
CA GLN A 59 14.48 -1.05 0.96
C GLN A 59 13.01 -1.24 1.25
N LEU A 60 12.42 -2.31 0.69
CA LEU A 60 11.12 -2.79 1.14
C LEU A 60 11.24 -3.36 2.56
N GLU A 61 10.70 -2.64 3.54
CA GLU A 61 10.81 -2.99 4.96
C GLU A 61 9.75 -4.04 5.34
N TRP A 62 8.49 -3.74 5.04
CA TRP A 62 7.41 -4.68 5.29
C TRP A 62 6.22 -4.45 4.37
N VAL A 63 5.44 -5.53 4.18
CA VAL A 63 4.18 -5.52 3.46
C VAL A 63 3.07 -6.09 4.33
N ARG A 64 1.87 -5.54 4.18
CA ARG A 64 0.67 -6.03 4.85
C ARG A 64 -0.47 -6.15 3.86
N PHE A 65 -0.95 -7.38 3.65
CA PHE A 65 -2.08 -7.66 2.77
C PHE A 65 -3.40 -7.31 3.46
N ILE A 66 -4.30 -6.67 2.74
CA ILE A 66 -5.60 -6.23 3.23
C ILE A 66 -6.69 -6.95 2.44
N HIS A 67 -7.48 -7.72 3.17
CA HIS A 67 -8.52 -8.58 2.64
C HIS A 67 -9.88 -8.07 3.12
N THR A 68 -10.89 -8.09 2.24
CA THR A 68 -12.25 -7.78 2.68
C THR A 68 -12.74 -8.77 3.74
N LYS A 69 -12.39 -10.07 3.61
CA LYS A 69 -12.71 -11.16 4.53
C LYS A 69 -11.61 -12.23 4.51
N LYS A 70 -11.57 -13.10 5.53
CA LYS A 70 -10.55 -14.16 5.70
C LYS A 70 -10.33 -15.06 4.48
N ASN A 71 -11.41 -15.44 3.80
CA ASN A 71 -11.36 -16.39 2.67
C ASN A 71 -11.49 -15.69 1.30
N LYS A 72 -11.11 -14.42 1.21
CA LYS A 72 -11.12 -13.65 -0.04
C LYS A 72 -9.70 -13.21 -0.39
N PRO A 73 -9.35 -13.11 -1.68
CA PRO A 73 -8.08 -12.52 -2.10
C PRO A 73 -7.88 -11.12 -1.50
N ALA A 74 -6.62 -10.76 -1.25
CA ALA A 74 -6.27 -9.40 -0.86
C ALA A 74 -6.63 -8.46 -2.01
N LYS A 75 -7.23 -7.31 -1.67
CA LYS A 75 -7.55 -6.26 -2.64
C LYS A 75 -6.58 -5.10 -2.59
N LEU A 76 -5.95 -4.90 -1.42
CA LEU A 76 -5.00 -3.82 -1.19
C LEU A 76 -3.77 -4.38 -0.47
N ILE A 77 -2.65 -3.69 -0.64
CA ILE A 77 -1.39 -3.91 0.06
C ILE A 77 -0.93 -2.59 0.68
N LEU A 78 -0.61 -2.64 1.96
CA LEU A 78 0.07 -1.56 2.66
C LEU A 78 1.57 -1.89 2.68
N VAL A 79 2.38 -0.93 2.25
CA VAL A 79 3.81 -1.15 2.00
C VAL A 79 4.61 -0.07 2.72
N SER A 80 5.64 -0.50 3.45
CA SER A 80 6.65 0.39 4.03
C SER A 80 7.98 0.26 3.29
N GLY A 81 8.59 1.40 2.99
CA GLY A 81 9.93 1.48 2.41
C GLY A 81 10.83 2.40 3.22
N ILE A 82 12.11 2.04 3.37
CA ILE A 82 13.11 2.87 4.05
C ILE A 82 14.17 3.31 3.05
N LYS A 83 14.44 4.62 2.99
CA LYS A 83 15.47 5.22 2.12
C LYS A 83 16.88 4.78 2.55
N GLU A 84 17.69 4.35 1.60
CA GLU A 84 19.12 4.01 1.77
C GLU A 84 19.35 2.98 2.90
N ALA A 85 18.43 2.04 3.03
CA ALA A 85 18.54 0.93 3.97
C ALA A 85 18.75 -0.38 3.22
N HIS A 86 19.10 -1.42 3.98
CA HIS A 86 19.21 -2.79 3.51
C HIS A 86 18.70 -3.72 4.61
N GLY A 87 18.00 -4.78 4.21
CA GLY A 87 17.39 -5.70 5.15
C GLY A 87 16.37 -6.61 4.48
N ALA A 88 15.86 -7.56 5.26
CA ALA A 88 14.78 -8.44 4.83
C ALA A 88 13.44 -7.70 4.84
N CYS A 89 12.58 -8.04 3.88
CA CYS A 89 11.17 -7.62 3.91
C CYS A 89 10.38 -8.55 4.85
N ILE A 90 9.59 -7.96 5.74
CA ILE A 90 8.68 -8.70 6.62
C ILE A 90 7.26 -8.71 6.02
N VAL A 91 6.69 -9.90 5.83
CA VAL A 91 5.26 -10.03 5.53
C VAL A 91 4.49 -10.00 6.85
N ARG A 92 3.78 -8.91 7.11
CA ARG A 92 2.98 -8.74 8.34
C ARG A 92 1.70 -9.58 8.27
N PRO A 93 1.14 -9.98 9.43
CA PRO A 93 -0.17 -10.61 9.49
C PRO A 93 -1.21 -9.79 8.70
N PRO A 94 -2.06 -10.44 7.90
CA PRO A 94 -3.02 -9.72 7.07
C PRO A 94 -4.01 -8.92 7.92
N LEU A 95 -4.59 -7.88 7.32
CA LEU A 95 -5.74 -7.17 7.89
C LEU A 95 -7.02 -7.69 7.22
N TYR A 96 -8.01 -8.04 8.04
CA TYR A 96 -9.34 -8.41 7.57
C TYR A 96 -10.32 -7.30 7.94
N ILE A 97 -11.03 -6.76 6.95
CA ILE A 97 -11.97 -5.66 7.18
C ILE A 97 -13.24 -6.16 7.87
N TYR A 98 -13.81 -7.26 7.38
CA TYR A 98 -15.05 -7.84 7.89
C TYR A 98 -14.89 -9.31 8.31
N ASP A 99 -15.67 -9.71 9.31
CA ASP A 99 -15.80 -11.09 9.76
C ASP A 99 -16.76 -11.91 8.87
N SER A 100 -17.07 -13.14 9.31
CA SER A 100 -18.02 -14.02 8.61
C SER A 100 -19.44 -13.44 8.56
N GLN A 101 -19.84 -12.69 9.60
CA GLN A 101 -21.16 -12.07 9.76
C GLN A 101 -21.29 -10.68 9.11
N ASN A 102 -20.26 -10.22 8.37
CA ASN A 102 -20.15 -8.88 7.78
C ASN A 102 -19.98 -7.74 8.79
N ASN A 103 -19.63 -8.02 10.05
CA ASN A 103 -19.27 -6.96 10.99
C ASN A 103 -17.81 -6.54 10.80
N PRO A 104 -17.48 -5.25 10.99
CA PRO A 104 -16.10 -4.80 11.08
C PRO A 104 -15.31 -5.63 12.10
N THR A 105 -14.10 -6.08 11.77
CA THR A 105 -13.28 -6.78 12.76
C THR A 105 -12.82 -5.82 13.87
N ASN A 106 -12.54 -6.36 15.06
CA ASN A 106 -12.04 -5.56 16.18
C ASN A 106 -10.76 -4.81 15.83
N GLU A 107 -9.86 -5.43 15.07
CA GLU A 107 -8.62 -4.78 14.62
C GLU A 107 -8.91 -3.60 13.69
N TYR A 108 -9.77 -3.78 12.69
CA TYR A 108 -10.14 -2.70 11.77
C TYR A 108 -10.87 -1.57 12.50
N ALA A 109 -11.80 -1.91 13.39
CA ALA A 109 -12.52 -0.92 14.20
C ALA A 109 -11.60 -0.13 15.15
N ALA A 110 -10.53 -0.76 15.65
CA ALA A 110 -9.55 -0.10 16.51
C ALA A 110 -8.76 1.00 15.80
N MET A 111 -8.62 0.95 14.47
CA MET A 111 -7.89 1.97 13.69
C MET A 111 -8.54 3.36 13.70
N PHE A 112 -9.82 3.44 14.06
CA PHE A 112 -10.57 4.70 14.11
C PHE A 112 -10.68 5.27 15.54
N LYS A 113 -10.07 4.59 16.52
CA LYS A 113 -10.01 5.08 17.89
C LYS A 113 -8.79 6.02 18.03
N PRO A 114 -8.95 7.21 18.63
CA PRO A 114 -7.86 8.16 18.82
C PRO A 114 -6.79 7.64 19.78
#